data_AF-A0A2V1B6N9-F1
#
_entry.id   AF-A0A2V1B6N9-F1
#
_cell.length_a   1.000
_cell.length_b   1.000
_cell.length_c   1.000
_cell.angle_alpha   90.00
_cell.angle_beta   90.00
_cell.angle_gamma   90.00
#
_symmetry.space_group_name_H-M   'P 1'
#
loop_
_entity.id
_entity.type
_entity.pdbx_description
1 polymer ?
#
loop_
_entity_poly.entity_id
_entity_poly.type
_entity_poly.pdbx_seq_one_letter_code
_entity_poly.pdbx_strand_id
1 'polypeptide(L)' 'MCVQTYRKCTCGCRKPEEFKQCERRLGTNVKCTPVTKEDLPESLHMCSKHMVKEGKDEVHR' A
#
# COMPACT_ATOMS: atom_id res chain seq x y z
N MET A 1 -16.28 6.48 -8.78
CA MET A 1 -16.49 5.76 -7.49
C MET A 1 -15.26 6.00 -6.62
N CYS A 2 -15.25 5.63 -5.34
CA CYS A 2 -14.00 5.68 -4.56
C CYS A 2 -13.01 4.64 -5.10
N VAL A 3 -11.72 4.94 -5.06
CA VAL A 3 -10.66 4.09 -5.59
C VAL A 3 -9.67 3.78 -4.47
N GLN A 4 -9.36 2.50 -4.28
CA GLN A 4 -8.24 2.05 -3.45
C GLN A 4 -7.16 1.51 -4.38
N THR A 5 -6.00 2.15 -4.37
CA THR A 5 -4.82 1.63 -5.06
C THR A 5 -4.09 0.63 -4.18
N TYR A 6 -3.49 -0.37 -4.81
CA TYR A 6 -2.67 -1.39 -4.17
C TYR A 6 -1.35 -1.51 -4.90
N ARG A 7 -0.28 -1.79 -4.18
CA ARG A 7 1.03 -2.07 -4.75
C ARG A 7 1.51 -3.42 -4.27
N LYS A 8 2.02 -4.22 -5.19
CA LYS A 8 2.65 -5.49 -4.88
C LYS A 8 4.15 -5.29 -4.75
N CYS A 9 4.72 -5.74 -3.64
CA CYS A 9 6.16 -5.71 -3.41
C CYS A 9 6.84 -6.93 -4.04
N THR A 10 8.14 -6.84 -4.28
CA THR A 10 8.99 -7.94 -4.74
C THR A 10 8.94 -9.18 -3.82
N CYS A 11 8.64 -9.01 -2.53
CA CYS A 11 8.35 -10.14 -1.61
C CYS A 11 6.98 -10.82 -1.84
N GLY A 12 6.22 -10.43 -2.88
CA GLY A 12 4.88 -10.95 -3.18
C GLY A 12 3.74 -10.36 -2.35
N CYS A 13 4.03 -9.53 -1.35
CA CYS A 13 3.00 -8.91 -0.51
C CYS A 13 2.23 -7.82 -1.26
N ARG A 14 0.91 -7.77 -1.10
CA ARG A 14 0.06 -6.66 -1.58
C ARG A 14 -0.24 -5.68 -0.45
N LYS A 15 0.03 -4.40 -0.67
CA LYS A 15 -0.19 -3.33 0.31
C LYS A 15 -1.16 -2.29 -0.25
N PRO A 16 -2.14 -1.80 0.53
CA PRO A 16 -2.91 -0.63 0.14
C PRO A 16 -2.02 0.62 0.15
N GLU A 17 -2.11 1.41 -0.93
CA GLU A 17 -1.43 2.71 -1.08
C GLU A 17 -2.45 3.85 -0.90
N GLU A 18 -2.60 4.71 -1.90
CA GLU A 18 -3.49 5.85 -1.86
C GLU A 18 -4.96 5.41 -1.97
N PHE A 19 -5.79 5.99 -1.11
CA PHE A 19 -7.25 5.94 -1.23
C PHE A 19 -7.74 7.28 -1.78
N LYS A 20 -8.41 7.25 -2.93
CA LYS A 20 -9.01 8.43 -3.56
C LYS A 20 -10.52 8.39 -3.40
N GLN A 21 -11.05 9.34 -2.65
CA GLN A 21 -12.49 9.51 -2.49
C GLN A 21 -13.08 10.17 -3.74
N CYS A 22 -14.29 9.76 -4.16
CA CYS A 22 -14.92 10.38 -5.32
C CYS A 22 -15.42 11.80 -4.98
N GLU A 23 -15.51 12.65 -5.99
CA GLU A 23 -15.96 14.05 -5.83
C GLU A 23 -17.31 14.15 -5.09
N ARG A 24 -18.25 13.26 -5.42
CA ARG A 24 -19.59 13.20 -4.78
C ARG A 24 -19.56 12.94 -3.27
N ARG A 25 -18.48 12.35 -2.74
CA ARG A 25 -18.34 12.03 -1.32
C ARG A 25 -17.19 12.79 -0.67
N LEU A 26 -16.43 13.59 -1.42
CA LEU A 26 -15.22 14.27 -0.94
C LEU A 26 -15.53 15.12 0.30
N GLY A 27 -14.67 15.09 1.31
CA GLY A 27 -14.88 15.80 2.58
C GLY A 27 -15.87 15.12 3.55
N THR A 28 -16.39 13.93 3.22
CA THR A 28 -17.22 13.13 4.14
C THR A 28 -16.45 11.92 4.68
N ASN A 29 -16.96 11.32 5.76
CA ASN A 29 -16.42 10.05 6.30
C ASN A 29 -17.01 8.80 5.62
N VAL A 30 -17.71 8.96 4.49
CA VAL A 30 -18.45 7.88 3.82
C VAL A 30 -17.72 7.43 2.56
N LYS A 31 -17.45 6.12 2.48
CA LYS A 31 -16.89 5.48 1.28
C LYS A 31 -18.00 5.07 0.31
N CYS A 32 -17.68 5.02 -0.99
CA CYS A 32 -18.55 4.36 -1.95
C CYS A 32 -18.60 2.85 -1.65
N THR A 33 -19.76 2.24 -1.90
CA THR A 33 -19.92 0.79 -1.95
C THR A 33 -20.49 0.44 -3.32
N PRO A 34 -19.75 -0.28 -4.19
CA PRO A 34 -18.40 -0.82 -3.97
C PRO A 34 -17.27 0.24 -4.13
N VAL A 35 -16.09 -0.09 -3.62
CA VAL A 35 -14.82 0.63 -3.86
C VAL A 35 -14.09 -0.04 -5.02
N THR A 36 -13.66 0.75 -6.00
CA THR A 36 -12.82 0.28 -7.11
C THR A 36 -11.42 -0.05 -6.60
N LYS A 37 -10.86 -1.20 -7.00
CA LYS A 37 -9.50 -1.60 -6.64
C LYS A 37 -8.61 -1.52 -7.86
N GLU A 38 -7.48 -0.82 -7.74
CA GLU A 38 -6.51 -0.67 -8.83
C GLU A 38 -5.15 -1.13 -8.35
N ASP A 39 -4.42 -1.86 -9.19
CA ASP A 39 -3.05 -2.28 -8.90
C ASP A 39 -2.07 -1.33 -9.58
N LEU A 40 -1.16 -0.78 -8.77
CA LEU A 40 -0.03 0.03 -9.19
C LEU A 40 1.12 -0.88 -9.66
N PRO A 41 2.09 -0.30 -10.40
CA PRO A 41 3.32 -1.02 -10.75
C PRO A 41 3.99 -1.63 -9.52
N GLU A 42 4.55 -2.83 -9.72
CA GLU A 42 5.23 -3.57 -8.66
C GLU A 42 6.35 -2.71 -8.04
N SER A 43 6.43 -2.72 -6.72
CA SER A 43 7.50 -2.06 -5.97
C SER A 43 8.78 -2.86 -6.14
N LEU A 44 9.88 -2.18 -6.45
CA LEU A 44 11.23 -2.77 -6.43
C LEU A 44 11.67 -3.13 -5.00
N HIS A 45 11.09 -2.47 -3.99
CA HIS A 45 11.44 -2.68 -2.59
C HIS A 45 10.56 -3.73 -1.93
N MET A 46 11.18 -4.47 -1.00
CA MET A 46 10.50 -5.36 -0.06
C MET A 46 9.53 -4.57 0.82
N CYS A 47 8.45 -5.21 1.26
CA CYS A 47 7.55 -4.58 2.22
C CYS A 47 8.26 -4.39 3.56
N SER A 48 7.79 -3.48 4.42
CA SER A 48 8.44 -3.16 5.70
C SER A 48 8.65 -4.37 6.65
N LYS A 49 7.93 -5.48 6.44
CA LYS A 49 8.13 -6.74 7.18
C LYS A 49 9.28 -7.58 6.65
N HIS A 50 9.56 -7.50 5.35
CA HIS A 50 10.60 -8.24 4.64
C HIS A 50 11.78 -7.35 4.24
N MET A 51 11.71 -6.05 4.55
CA MET A 51 12.80 -5.12 4.40
C MET A 51 13.84 -5.42 5.48
N VAL A 52 15.02 -5.86 5.05
CA VAL A 52 16.18 -6.02 5.93
C VAL A 52 16.51 -4.64 6.49
N LYS A 53 16.34 -4.46 7.81
CA LYS A 53 16.68 -3.21 8.47
C LYS A 53 18.20 -3.15 8.57
N GLU A 54 18.82 -2.17 7.92
CA GLU A 54 20.21 -1.86 8.18
C GLU A 54 20.33 -1.38 9.63
N GLY A 55 21.12 -2.09 10.45
CA GLY A 55 21.37 -1.76 11.86
C GLY A 55 20.86 -2.76 12.91
N LYS A 56 20.52 -4.00 12.54
CA LYS A 56 20.21 -5.08 13.52
C LYS A 56 21.08 -6.34 13.39
N ASP A 57 22.27 -6.18 12.81
CA ASP A 57 23.37 -7.12 12.98
C ASP A 57 24.51 -6.36 13.67
N GLU A 58 24.33 -6.07 14.97
CA GLU A 58 25.49 -5.97 15.86
C GLU A 58 26.14 -7.36 15.87
N VAL A 59 27.05 -7.57 14.92
CA VAL A 59 28.04 -8.64 14.94
C VAL A 59 28.79 -8.55 16.27
N HIS A 60 28.32 -9.29 17.27
CA HIS A 60 29.13 -9.65 18.42
C HIS A 60 30.20 -10.62 17.91
N ARG A 61 31.37 -10.07 17.61
CA ARG A 61 32.61 -10.81 17.39
C ARG A 61 33.28 -11.11 18.72
#